data_AF-A0A2H9L0Q5-F1
#
_entry.id   AF-A0A2H9L0Q5-F1
#
_cell.length_a   1.000
_cell.length_b   1.000
_cell.length_c   1.000
_cell.angle_alpha   90.00
_cell.angle_beta   90.00
_cell.angle_gamma   90.00
#
_symmetry.space_group_name_H-M   'P 1'
#
loop_
_entity.id
_entity.type
_entity.pdbx_description
1 polymer ?
#
loop_
_entity_poly.entity_id
_entity_poly.type
_entity_poly.pdbx_seq_one_letter_code
_entity_poly.pdbx_strand_id
1 'polypeptide(L)' 'MGNINFEISGYMETVLNSMIAKGYAKTKTEALRLTVFEFDKSNHISEDELFEAAAGKILKNVKSGKEKTSKFSFKELE' A
#
# COMPACT_ATOMS: atom_id res chain seq x y z
N MET A 1 -16.41 -5.56 9.97
CA MET A 1 -15.03 -5.99 9.67
C MET A 1 -15.02 -6.49 8.24
N GLY A 2 -14.24 -5.87 7.34
CA GLY A 2 -14.14 -6.33 5.96
C GLY A 2 -13.36 -7.65 5.91
N ASN A 3 -13.90 -8.64 5.20
CA ASN A 3 -13.16 -9.86 4.88
C ASN A 3 -12.61 -9.73 3.46
N ILE A 4 -11.34 -10.05 3.31
CA ILE A 4 -10.66 -10.07 2.01
C ILE A 4 -10.20 -11.51 1.80
N ASN A 5 -10.51 -12.06 0.63
CA ASN A 5 -10.01 -13.35 0.21
C ASN A 5 -8.77 -13.12 -0.66
N PHE A 6 -7.64 -13.68 -0.24
CA PHE A 6 -6.38 -13.63 -0.98
C PHE A 6 -5.80 -15.02 -1.08
N GLU A 7 -5.29 -15.34 -2.25
CA GLU A 7 -4.47 -16.53 -2.46
C GLU A 7 -3.00 -16.13 -2.27
N ILE A 8 -2.32 -16.81 -1.36
CA ILE A 8 -0.92 -16.51 -1.01
C ILE A 8 -0.10 -17.74 -1.36
N SER A 9 0.92 -17.56 -2.19
CA SER A 9 1.81 -18.61 -2.66
C SER A 9 3.27 -18.17 -2.62
N GLY A 10 4.18 -19.16 -2.75
CA GLY A 10 5.61 -18.92 -2.83
C GLY A 10 6.20 -18.35 -1.53
N TYR A 11 7.12 -17.39 -1.68
CA TYR A 11 7.90 -16.85 -0.57
C TYR A 11 7.03 -16.20 0.53
N MET A 12 5.94 -15.51 0.16
CA MET A 12 5.04 -14.90 1.14
C MET A 12 4.43 -15.96 2.07
N GLU A 13 4.02 -17.10 1.53
CA GLU A 13 3.51 -18.19 2.34
C GLU A 13 4.58 -18.74 3.30
N THR A 14 5.82 -18.90 2.83
CA THR A 14 6.95 -19.32 3.68
C THR A 14 7.20 -18.36 4.84
N VAL A 15 7.12 -17.04 4.60
CA VAL A 15 7.30 -16.01 5.62
C VAL A 15 6.17 -16.08 6.65
N LEU A 16 4.90 -16.12 6.20
CA LEU A 16 3.75 -16.19 7.10
C LEU A 16 3.78 -17.46 7.97
N ASN A 17 4.13 -18.60 7.38
CA ASN A 17 4.31 -19.85 8.13
C ASN A 17 5.45 -19.74 9.15
N SER A 18 6.55 -19.08 8.80
CA SER A 18 7.66 -18.83 9.72
C SER A 18 7.28 -17.91 10.86
N MET A 19 6.42 -16.92 10.63
CA MET A 19 5.90 -16.04 11.68
C MET A 19 5.09 -16.82 12.71
N ILE A 20 4.26 -17.76 12.25
CA ILE A 20 3.48 -18.64 13.13
C ILE A 20 4.41 -19.58 13.90
N ALA A 21 5.35 -20.24 13.20
CA ALA A 21 6.29 -21.17 13.82
C ALA A 21 7.15 -20.52 14.92
N LYS A 22 7.48 -19.23 14.76
CA LYS A 22 8.23 -18.45 15.76
C LYS A 22 7.36 -17.83 16.85
N GLY A 23 6.04 -18.01 16.80
CA GLY A 23 5.10 -17.53 17.82
C GLY A 23 4.72 -16.06 17.70
N TYR A 24 5.03 -15.39 16.59
CA TYR A 24 4.62 -13.99 16.37
C TYR A 24 3.12 -13.84 16.06
N ALA A 25 2.49 -14.89 15.55
CA ALA A 25 1.06 -14.93 15.23
C ALA A 25 0.51 -16.36 15.42
N LYS A 26 -0.79 -16.49 15.68
CA LYS A 26 -1.47 -17.79 15.80
C LYS A 26 -2.02 -18.31 14.47
N THR A 27 -2.32 -17.40 13.54
CA THR A 27 -2.93 -17.75 12.24
C THR A 27 -2.28 -16.98 11.10
N LYS A 28 -2.42 -17.47 9.86
CA LYS A 28 -1.95 -16.77 8.65
C LYS A 28 -2.59 -15.38 8.52
N THR A 29 -3.88 -15.26 8.86
CA THR A 29 -4.61 -13.99 8.83
C THR A 29 -4.06 -12.98 9.83
N GLU A 30 -3.73 -13.44 11.05
CA GLU A 30 -3.10 -12.59 12.06
C GLU A 30 -1.69 -12.14 11.64
N ALA A 31 -0.89 -13.08 11.11
CA ALA A 31 0.43 -12.77 10.57
C ALA A 31 0.35 -11.71 9.46
N LEU A 32 -0.61 -11.84 8.53
CA LEU A 32 -0.81 -10.88 7.45
C LEU A 32 -1.21 -9.50 7.98
N ARG A 33 -2.11 -9.43 8.97
CA ARG A 33 -2.51 -8.16 9.59
C ARG A 33 -1.32 -7.47 10.26
N LEU A 34 -0.46 -8.23 10.94
CA LEU A 34 0.77 -7.70 11.54
C LEU A 34 1.73 -7.16 10.48
N THR A 35 1.87 -7.85 9.35
CA THR A 35 2.71 -7.37 8.24
C THR A 35 2.20 -6.05 7.67
N VAL A 36 0.89 -5.91 7.46
CA VAL A 36 0.28 -4.66 6.98
C VAL A 36 0.48 -3.54 7.99
N PHE A 37 0.26 -3.83 9.28
CA PHE A 37 0.48 -2.88 10.36
C PHE A 37 1.95 -2.43 10.46
N GLU A 38 2.90 -3.35 10.35
CA GLU A 38 4.33 -3.01 10.40
C GLU A 38 4.77 -2.23 9.16
N PHE A 39 4.19 -2.52 7.99
CA PHE A 39 4.41 -1.74 6.78
C PHE A 39 3.93 -0.29 6.96
N ASP A 40 2.72 -0.09 7.48
CA ASP A 40 2.18 1.25 7.77
C ASP A 40 3.05 2.02 8.78
N LYS A 41 3.43 1.34 9.87
CA LYS A 41 4.32 1.91 10.89
C LYS A 41 5.69 2.29 10.33
N SER A 42 6.26 1.49 9.43
CA SER A 42 7.60 1.71 8.88
C SER A 42 7.64 2.77 7.79
N ASN A 43 6.54 2.94 7.05
CA ASN A 43 6.49 3.82 5.89
C ASN A 43 5.65 5.08 6.13
N HIS A 44 4.95 5.19 7.26
CA HIS A 44 4.09 6.32 7.64
C HIS A 44 3.36 6.92 6.44
N ILE A 45 2.56 6.09 5.76
CA ILE A 45 1.85 6.52 4.56
C ILE A 45 0.80 7.54 4.97
N SER A 46 1.20 8.81 4.99
CA SER A 46 0.28 9.92 5.11
C SER A 46 -0.45 10.07 3.77
N GLU A 47 -1.74 10.39 3.81
CA GLU A 47 -2.48 10.69 2.58
C GLU A 47 -1.80 11.83 1.80
N ASP A 48 -1.19 12.78 2.51
CA ASP A 48 -0.45 13.91 1.94
C ASP A 48 0.73 13.46 1.06
N GLU A 49 1.51 12.46 1.49
CA GLU A 49 2.62 11.92 0.70
C GLU A 49 2.15 11.19 -0.57
N LEU A 50 0.98 10.53 -0.51
CA LEU A 50 0.36 9.92 -1.70
C LEU A 50 -0.09 10.99 -2.69
N PHE A 51 -0.67 12.09 -2.20
CA PHE A 51 -1.04 13.24 -3.02
C PHE A 51 0.19 13.93 -3.62
N GLU A 52 1.27 14.12 -2.85
CA GLU A 52 2.50 14.72 -3.35
C GLU A 52 3.16 13.87 -4.44
N ALA A 53 3.20 12.53 -4.28
CA ALA A 53 3.72 11.64 -5.31
C ALA A 53 2.88 11.67 -6.59
N ALA A 54 1.55 11.70 -6.47
CA ALA A 54 0.63 11.80 -7.60
C ALA A 54 0.73 13.17 -8.30
N ALA A 55 0.74 14.26 -7.54
CA ALA A 55 0.90 15.62 -8.04
C ALA A 55 2.28 15.82 -8.69
N GLY A 56 3.34 15.26 -8.10
CA GLY A 56 4.70 15.29 -8.64
C GLY A 56 4.83 14.59 -9.99
N LYS A 57 4.11 13.48 -10.22
CA LYS A 57 4.04 12.83 -11.55
C LYS A 57 3.36 13.72 -12.59
N ILE A 58 2.30 14.43 -12.21
CA ILE A 58 1.56 15.34 -13.10
C ILE A 58 2.41 16.58 -13.41
N LEU A 59 3.03 17.17 -12.39
CA LEU A 59 3.88 18.36 -12.52
C LEU A 59 5.12 18.10 -13.38
N LYS A 60 5.68 16.89 -13.37
CA LYS A 60 6.79 16.51 -14.29
C LYS A 60 6.42 16.63 -15.77
N ASN A 61 5.13 16.53 -16.11
CA ASN A 61 4.65 16.70 -17.49
C ASN A 61 4.38 18.17 -17.85
N VAL A 62 4.28 19.07 -16.86
CA VAL A 62 4.06 20.50 -17.08
C VAL A 62 5.41 21.17 -17.35
N LYS A 63 5.80 21.25 -18.63
CA LYS A 63 7.14 21.73 -19.04
C LYS A 63 7.39 23.22 -18.80
N SER A 64 6.35 24.06 -18.67
CA SER A 64 6.39 25.47 -18.22
C SER A 64 5.08 26.17 -18.62
N GLY A 65 4.51 27.02 -17.73
CA GLY A 65 3.34 27.87 -18.01
C GLY A 65 2.11 27.58 -17.15
N LYS A 66 1.00 28.29 -17.38
CA LYS A 66 -0.31 27.97 -16.77
C LYS A 66 -1.06 27.00 -17.68
N GLU A 67 -1.05 25.71 -17.36
CA GLU A 67 -1.90 24.70 -18.01
C GLU A 67 -3.16 24.43 -17.18
N LYS A 68 -4.32 24.37 -17.85
CA LYS A 68 -5.60 24.11 -17.20
C LYS A 68 -5.77 22.62 -17.03
N THR A 69 -5.53 22.12 -15.82
CA THR A 69 -5.78 20.71 -15.47
C THR A 69 -7.26 20.47 -15.23
N SER A 70 -7.80 19.35 -15.70
CA SER A 70 -9.16 18.90 -15.37
C SER A 70 -9.25 18.53 -13.88
N LYS A 71 -10.46 18.60 -13.30
CA LYS A 71 -10.72 18.11 -11.94
C LYS A 71 -10.38 16.62 -11.88
N PHE A 72 -9.39 16.25 -11.07
CA PHE A 72 -8.94 14.87 -10.95
C PHE A 72 -9.92 14.03 -10.13
N SER A 73 -10.12 12.79 -10.57
CA SER A 73 -10.83 11.73 -9.88
C SER A 73 -9.84 10.61 -9.58
N PHE A 74 -9.81 10.12 -8.35
CA PHE A 74 -8.92 9.03 -7.90
C PHE A 74 -9.01 7.73 -8.73
N LYS A 75 -10.08 7.56 -9.53
CA LYS A 75 -10.23 6.43 -10.46
C LYS A 75 -9.27 6.45 -11.66
N GLU A 76 -8.61 7.57 -11.94
CA GLU A 76 -7.73 7.73 -13.11
C GLU A 76 -6.26 7.35 -12.81
N LEU A 77 -5.99 6.75 -11.64
CA LEU A 77 -4.65 6.35 -11.17
C LEU A 77 -4.39 4.83 -11.16
N GLU A 78 -5.33 4.02 -11.68
CA GLU A 78 -5.12 2.58 -12.00
C GLU A 78 -4.45 2.39 -13.36
#